data_AF-R9L7U8-F1
#
_entry.id   AF-R9L7U8-F1
#
_cell.length_a   1.000
_cell.length_b   1.000
_cell.length_c   1.000
_cell.angle_alpha   90.00
_cell.angle_beta   90.00
_cell.angle_gamma   90.00
#
_symmetry.space_group_name_H-M   'P 1'
#
loop_
_entity.id
_entity.type
_entity.pdbx_description
1 polymer ?
#
loop_
_entity_poly.entity_id
_entity_poly.type
_entity_poly.pdbx_seq_one_letter_code
_entity_poly.pdbx_strand_id
1 'polypeptide(L)'
;MRVYEWNYNYSKSMVITSDNDENHPITDSFDGEAKLDLWTPIKVRTVSKKSYRDFPVFLSSKPVISARVKEVIEPFVKDEVEFLPLLHDELDLYMINVTKVLDCVDWKRSDIRTYEDGSLAGFNKLVFDFTKIPAETYIFKFVERASTLVYVTEAFKDLIESHKFKGLDFSVVFDSEFTEEKEQEQKRNYEMALEEIERKKGVEFTYEEARERVDKGQAVASGKWRMQLDEKGRFWLGELTLDSTYQWIMPVYTPPILLSYLWHEVEKSEIKF
;
A
#
# COMPACT_ATOMS: atom_id res chain seq x y z
N MET A 1 -1.91 -17.53 -1.52
CA MET A 1 -1.54 -16.60 -2.61
C MET A 1 -1.69 -15.18 -2.12
N ARG A 2 -0.60 -14.42 -2.21
CA ARG A 2 -0.59 -12.99 -1.91
C ARG A 2 -0.53 -12.17 -3.18
N VAL A 3 -1.14 -10.99 -3.12
CA VAL A 3 -1.09 -9.98 -4.17
C VAL A 3 -0.48 -8.71 -3.61
N TYR A 4 0.42 -8.13 -4.39
CA TYR A 4 1.15 -6.92 -4.06
C TYR A 4 0.87 -5.88 -5.14
N GLU A 5 0.84 -4.61 -4.75
CA GLU A 5 0.85 -3.52 -5.73
C GLU A 5 2.26 -3.38 -6.30
N TRP A 6 2.36 -3.07 -7.60
CA TRP A 6 3.61 -2.57 -8.16
C TRP A 6 3.86 -1.17 -7.60
N ASN A 7 4.59 -1.12 -6.50
CA ASN A 7 4.98 0.11 -5.84
C ASN A 7 6.50 0.22 -5.73
N TYR A 8 7.01 1.41 -5.46
CA TYR A 8 8.44 1.70 -5.53
C TYR A 8 9.02 2.07 -4.17
N ASN A 9 10.29 1.72 -3.98
CA ASN A 9 11.11 2.36 -2.97
C ASN A 9 11.51 3.77 -3.44
N TYR A 10 10.58 4.73 -3.33
CA TYR A 10 10.78 6.10 -3.80
C TYR A 10 12.00 6.78 -3.18
N SER A 11 12.48 6.37 -2.01
CA SER A 11 13.68 6.95 -1.40
C SER A 11 14.97 6.59 -2.15
N LYS A 12 15.03 5.41 -2.79
CA LYS A 12 16.25 4.85 -3.38
C LYS A 12 16.18 4.56 -4.88
N SER A 13 14.98 4.52 -5.48
CA SER A 13 14.80 4.26 -6.91
C SER A 13 15.10 5.47 -7.77
N MET A 14 15.90 5.25 -8.83
CA MET A 14 16.17 6.25 -9.87
C MET A 14 14.86 6.80 -10.43
N VAL A 15 14.82 8.09 -10.75
CA VAL A 15 13.64 8.74 -11.33
C VAL A 15 13.96 9.21 -12.73
N ILE A 16 13.08 8.91 -13.70
CA ILE A 16 13.21 9.27 -15.11
C ILE A 16 11.94 9.94 -15.65
N THR A 17 12.08 10.65 -16.76
CA THR A 17 10.98 11.27 -17.51
C THR A 17 11.31 11.31 -19.00
N SER A 18 10.28 11.34 -19.85
CA SER A 18 10.38 11.77 -21.25
C SER A 18 10.26 13.29 -21.35
N ASP A 19 10.78 13.86 -22.44
CA ASP A 19 10.55 15.25 -22.84
C ASP A 19 9.76 15.24 -24.16
N ASN A 20 8.73 16.10 -24.27
CA ASN A 20 8.00 16.40 -25.52
C ASN A 20 7.36 15.17 -26.22
N ASP A 21 6.29 14.65 -25.64
CA ASP A 21 5.66 13.37 -25.98
C ASP A 21 4.13 13.42 -26.19
N GLU A 22 3.57 14.62 -26.42
CA GLU A 22 2.11 14.84 -26.44
C GLU A 22 1.31 13.90 -27.39
N ASN A 23 1.94 13.42 -28.47
CA ASN A 23 1.31 12.50 -29.44
C ASN A 23 1.89 11.08 -29.41
N HIS A 24 2.77 10.77 -28.47
CA HIS A 24 3.39 9.46 -28.36
C HIS A 24 2.59 8.56 -27.40
N PRO A 25 2.39 7.26 -27.68
CA PRO A 25 1.63 6.36 -26.81
C PRO A 25 2.14 6.21 -25.36
N ILE A 26 3.27 6.82 -25.02
CA ILE A 26 3.81 6.89 -23.65
C ILE A 26 2.93 7.77 -22.74
N THR A 27 2.17 8.70 -23.31
CA THR A 27 1.25 9.59 -22.57
C THR A 27 -0.13 8.97 -22.36
N ASP A 28 -0.51 8.00 -23.19
CA ASP A 28 -1.78 7.27 -23.10
C ASP A 28 -2.07 6.66 -21.72
N SER A 29 -3.34 6.30 -21.52
CA SER A 29 -3.72 5.30 -20.54
C SER A 29 -3.06 3.97 -20.89
N PHE A 30 -2.41 3.37 -19.89
CA PHE A 30 -1.94 2.00 -19.96
C PHE A 30 -3.05 1.16 -19.33
N ASP A 31 -4.16 0.97 -20.04
CA ASP A 31 -5.38 0.32 -19.53
C ASP A 31 -5.50 -1.17 -19.92
N GLY A 32 -4.49 -1.71 -20.61
CA GLY A 32 -4.45 -3.09 -21.05
C GLY A 32 -4.47 -3.24 -22.58
N GLU A 33 -4.76 -2.17 -23.31
CA GLU A 33 -4.62 -2.18 -24.77
C GLU A 33 -3.16 -2.35 -25.17
N ALA A 34 -2.95 -3.17 -26.21
CA ALA A 34 -1.64 -3.37 -26.81
C ALA A 34 -1.13 -2.05 -27.42
N LYS A 35 0.15 -1.77 -27.21
CA LYS A 35 0.83 -0.56 -27.71
C LYS A 35 2.04 -0.89 -28.56
N LEU A 36 2.47 -2.16 -28.63
CA LEU A 36 3.71 -2.55 -29.30
C LEU A 36 3.77 -2.09 -30.77
N ASP A 37 2.66 -2.23 -31.52
CA ASP A 37 2.59 -1.83 -32.93
C ASP A 37 2.60 -0.30 -33.14
N LEU A 38 2.23 0.46 -32.12
CA LEU A 38 2.21 1.92 -32.14
C LEU A 38 3.47 2.53 -31.52
N TRP A 39 4.31 1.71 -30.89
CA TRP A 39 5.41 2.18 -30.08
C TRP A 39 6.65 2.48 -30.91
N THR A 40 7.15 3.69 -30.77
CA THR A 40 8.47 4.07 -31.28
C THR A 40 9.43 4.27 -30.12
N PRO A 41 10.69 3.79 -30.18
CA PRO A 41 11.65 4.05 -29.11
C PRO A 41 11.77 5.56 -28.82
N ILE A 42 11.48 5.95 -27.58
CA ILE A 42 11.43 7.36 -27.17
C ILE A 42 12.51 7.70 -26.15
N LYS A 43 13.08 8.90 -26.28
CA LYS A 43 14.12 9.37 -25.37
C LYS A 43 13.56 9.67 -23.98
N VAL A 44 14.24 9.14 -22.96
CA VAL A 44 14.02 9.45 -21.55
C VAL A 44 15.32 9.93 -20.91
N ARG A 45 15.19 10.80 -19.91
CA ARG A 45 16.32 11.33 -19.15
C ARG A 45 16.15 11.05 -17.66
N THR A 46 17.27 10.95 -16.97
CA THR A 46 17.31 10.85 -15.51
C THR A 46 17.01 12.21 -14.86
N VAL A 47 16.02 12.24 -13.98
CA VAL A 47 15.69 13.36 -13.10
C VAL A 47 16.45 13.22 -11.78
N SER A 48 16.53 11.99 -11.24
CA SER A 48 17.23 11.71 -9.99
C SER A 48 17.97 10.37 -10.11
N LYS A 49 19.30 10.39 -9.95
CA LYS A 49 20.12 9.19 -10.17
C LYS A 49 19.82 8.09 -9.16
N LYS A 50 19.75 8.42 -7.86
CA LYS A 50 19.61 7.50 -6.71
C LYS A 50 20.39 6.18 -6.89
N SER A 51 20.16 5.16 -6.07
CA SER A 51 21.00 3.95 -6.06
C SER A 51 20.39 2.76 -6.80
N TYR A 52 19.07 2.62 -6.78
CA TYR A 52 18.39 1.48 -7.39
C TYR A 52 18.01 1.81 -8.83
N ARG A 53 18.44 0.94 -9.76
CA ARG A 53 18.29 1.12 -11.22
C ARG A 53 17.47 0.01 -11.88
N ASP A 54 17.08 -1.03 -11.15
CA ASP A 54 16.37 -2.18 -11.73
C ASP A 54 14.92 -1.85 -12.07
N PHE A 55 14.29 -1.04 -11.21
CA PHE A 55 12.92 -0.53 -11.38
C PHE A 55 12.91 0.99 -11.24
N PRO A 56 13.32 1.74 -12.26
CA PRO A 56 13.24 3.19 -12.24
C PRO A 56 11.79 3.67 -12.10
N VAL A 57 11.59 4.75 -11.34
CA VAL A 57 10.31 5.45 -11.25
C VAL A 57 10.19 6.35 -12.46
N PHE A 58 9.20 6.08 -13.32
CA PHE A 58 8.76 7.04 -14.31
C PHE A 58 7.80 8.05 -13.67
N LEU A 59 7.88 9.34 -14.00
CA LEU A 59 7.09 10.38 -13.30
C LEU A 59 5.56 10.17 -13.37
N SER A 60 5.04 9.56 -14.43
CA SER A 60 3.61 9.17 -14.51
C SER A 60 3.32 7.79 -13.92
N SER A 61 4.25 7.23 -13.14
CA SER A 61 4.18 5.95 -12.43
C SER A 61 3.99 4.69 -13.29
N LYS A 62 4.01 4.82 -14.63
CA LYS A 62 4.03 3.68 -15.55
C LYS A 62 5.25 2.79 -15.25
N PRO A 63 5.07 1.46 -15.12
CA PRO A 63 6.17 0.54 -14.82
C PRO A 63 7.34 0.63 -15.80
N VAL A 64 8.56 0.77 -15.28
CA VAL A 64 9.80 0.72 -16.06
C VAL A 64 10.78 -0.24 -15.41
N ILE A 65 11.49 -0.99 -16.23
CA ILE A 65 12.51 -1.94 -15.82
C ILE A 65 13.81 -1.76 -16.61
N SER A 66 14.92 -2.23 -16.04
CA SER A 66 16.18 -2.37 -16.77
C SER A 66 16.20 -3.64 -17.64
N ALA A 67 17.09 -3.66 -18.63
CA ALA A 67 17.33 -4.85 -19.46
C ALA A 67 17.65 -6.11 -18.64
N ARG A 68 18.44 -5.98 -17.57
CA ARG A 68 18.77 -7.11 -16.68
C ARG A 68 17.52 -7.72 -16.04
N VAL A 69 16.54 -6.89 -15.67
CA VAL A 69 15.26 -7.39 -15.15
C VAL A 69 14.48 -8.05 -16.27
N LYS A 70 14.39 -7.40 -17.45
CA LYS A 70 13.69 -7.94 -18.62
C LYS A 70 14.15 -9.35 -18.95
N GLU A 71 15.46 -9.56 -19.08
CA GLU A 71 16.06 -10.86 -19.40
C GLU A 71 15.61 -11.98 -18.46
N VAL A 72 15.41 -11.68 -17.18
CA VAL A 72 15.00 -12.65 -16.17
C VAL A 72 13.48 -12.87 -16.16
N ILE A 73 12.68 -11.81 -16.29
CA ILE A 73 11.22 -11.92 -16.11
C ILE A 73 10.49 -12.31 -17.40
N GLU A 74 11.03 -11.96 -18.57
CA GLU A 74 10.37 -12.14 -19.87
C GLU A 74 9.85 -13.56 -20.14
N PRO A 75 10.59 -14.65 -19.82
CA PRO A 75 10.06 -16.01 -20.01
C PRO A 75 8.77 -16.30 -19.21
N PHE A 76 8.55 -15.58 -18.12
CA PHE A 76 7.41 -15.77 -17.21
C PHE A 76 6.24 -14.83 -17.51
N VAL A 77 6.52 -13.61 -17.98
CA VAL A 77 5.50 -12.56 -18.14
C VAL A 77 5.17 -12.18 -19.58
N LYS A 78 5.81 -12.82 -20.59
CA LYS A 78 5.66 -12.48 -22.01
C LYS A 78 4.21 -12.47 -22.53
N ASP A 79 3.34 -13.27 -21.93
CA ASP A 79 1.92 -13.38 -22.32
C ASP A 79 1.03 -12.42 -21.50
N GLU A 80 1.62 -11.67 -20.57
CA GLU A 80 0.94 -10.76 -19.65
C GLU A 80 1.30 -9.28 -19.86
N VAL A 81 2.42 -9.03 -20.55
CA VAL A 81 2.96 -7.68 -20.76
C VAL A 81 3.59 -7.52 -22.13
N GLU A 82 3.70 -6.27 -22.56
CA GLU A 82 4.60 -5.84 -23.63
C GLU A 82 5.80 -5.09 -23.05
N PHE A 83 6.98 -5.33 -23.63
CA PHE A 83 8.20 -4.60 -23.31
C PHE A 83 8.43 -3.50 -24.35
N LEU A 84 8.21 -2.26 -23.95
CA LEU A 84 8.23 -1.11 -24.83
C LEU A 84 9.58 -0.37 -24.67
N PRO A 85 10.47 -0.37 -25.69
CA PRO A 85 11.84 0.13 -25.56
C PRO A 85 11.89 1.65 -25.29
N LEU A 86 12.78 2.05 -24.38
CA LEU A 86 13.10 3.44 -24.08
C LEU A 86 14.56 3.73 -24.44
N LEU A 87 14.83 4.94 -24.94
CA LEU A 87 16.18 5.40 -25.25
C LEU A 87 16.72 6.21 -24.07
N HIS A 88 17.68 5.66 -23.34
CA HIS A 88 18.37 6.35 -22.24
C HIS A 88 19.88 6.34 -22.48
N ASP A 89 20.55 7.44 -22.16
CA ASP A 89 21.97 7.66 -22.55
C ASP A 89 22.95 6.67 -21.87
N GLU A 90 22.58 6.11 -20.71
CA GLU A 90 23.45 5.21 -19.91
C GLU A 90 22.92 3.79 -19.71
N LEU A 91 21.62 3.53 -20.00
CA LEU A 91 20.94 2.30 -19.55
C LEU A 91 19.98 1.81 -20.64
N ASP A 92 19.92 0.50 -20.80
CA ASP A 92 18.86 -0.14 -21.58
C ASP A 92 17.62 -0.31 -20.71
N LEU A 93 16.55 0.40 -21.05
CA LEU A 93 15.32 0.48 -20.27
C LEU A 93 14.11 0.10 -21.11
N TYR A 94 13.12 -0.49 -20.46
CA TYR A 94 11.85 -0.88 -21.07
C TYR A 94 10.70 -0.43 -20.18
N MET A 95 9.73 0.22 -20.78
CA MET A 95 8.43 0.43 -20.15
C MET A 95 7.62 -0.86 -20.26
N ILE A 96 6.89 -1.22 -19.20
CA ILE A 96 6.04 -2.42 -19.16
C ILE A 96 4.60 -1.97 -19.36
N ASN A 97 4.02 -2.38 -20.49
CA ASN A 97 2.58 -2.30 -20.69
C ASN A 97 1.94 -3.63 -20.28
N VAL A 98 1.31 -3.67 -19.11
CA VAL A 98 0.57 -4.86 -18.67
C VAL A 98 -0.72 -4.98 -19.46
N THR A 99 -0.85 -6.04 -20.25
CA THR A 99 -2.00 -6.34 -21.12
C THR A 99 -2.95 -7.36 -20.49
N LYS A 100 -2.49 -8.11 -19.47
CA LYS A 100 -3.35 -8.98 -18.66
C LYS A 100 -4.28 -8.16 -17.77
N VAL A 101 -5.52 -7.97 -18.21
CA VAL A 101 -6.59 -7.34 -17.41
C VAL A 101 -7.61 -8.39 -16.97
N LEU A 102 -7.89 -8.46 -15.67
CA LEU A 102 -8.76 -9.46 -15.05
C LEU A 102 -9.98 -8.80 -14.41
N ASP A 103 -11.17 -9.39 -14.61
CA ASP A 103 -12.34 -9.11 -13.77
C ASP A 103 -12.27 -10.01 -12.54
N CYS A 104 -11.51 -9.60 -11.52
CA CYS A 104 -11.20 -10.45 -10.37
C CYS A 104 -11.58 -9.82 -9.02
N VAL A 105 -12.43 -8.80 -9.00
CA VAL A 105 -12.88 -8.19 -7.74
C VAL A 105 -13.99 -9.04 -7.11
N ASP A 106 -13.85 -9.36 -5.82
CA ASP A 106 -14.94 -9.88 -5.00
C ASP A 106 -15.75 -8.70 -4.47
N TRP A 107 -16.78 -8.31 -5.22
CA TRP A 107 -17.66 -7.18 -4.90
C TRP A 107 -18.48 -7.38 -3.62
N LYS A 108 -18.67 -8.61 -3.15
CA LYS A 108 -19.42 -8.87 -1.92
C LYS A 108 -18.57 -8.60 -0.69
N ARG A 109 -17.27 -8.89 -0.77
CA ARG A 109 -16.32 -8.77 0.34
C ARG A 109 -15.48 -7.49 0.30
N SER A 110 -15.43 -6.81 -0.84
CA SER A 110 -14.76 -5.52 -0.99
C SER A 110 -15.60 -4.38 -0.42
N ASP A 111 -14.95 -3.41 0.21
CA ASP A 111 -15.57 -2.15 0.65
C ASP A 111 -15.19 -1.04 -0.32
N ILE A 112 -16.20 -0.52 -1.02
CA ILE A 112 -16.02 0.46 -2.08
C ILE A 112 -16.20 1.87 -1.54
N ARG A 113 -15.43 2.80 -2.09
CA ARG A 113 -15.59 4.23 -1.89
C ARG A 113 -16.16 4.84 -3.16
N THR A 114 -17.24 5.60 -3.05
CA THR A 114 -17.86 6.30 -4.18
C THR A 114 -17.74 7.81 -4.03
N TYR A 115 -17.74 8.53 -5.15
CA TYR A 115 -17.96 9.97 -5.17
C TYR A 115 -19.45 10.29 -4.93
N GLU A 116 -19.80 11.57 -4.80
CA GLU A 116 -21.18 12.03 -4.60
C GLU A 116 -22.10 11.65 -5.76
N ASP A 117 -21.56 11.52 -6.98
CA ASP A 117 -22.30 11.10 -8.18
C ASP A 117 -22.47 9.57 -8.31
N GLY A 118 -21.97 8.80 -7.33
CA GLY A 118 -22.03 7.34 -7.31
C GLY A 118 -20.92 6.64 -8.10
N SER A 119 -20.02 7.37 -8.78
CA SER A 119 -18.89 6.77 -9.49
C SER A 119 -17.82 6.22 -8.53
N LEU A 120 -17.08 5.19 -8.96
CA LEU A 120 -16.12 4.47 -8.11
C LEU A 120 -14.86 5.31 -7.82
N ALA A 121 -14.78 5.84 -6.61
CA ALA A 121 -13.62 6.58 -6.10
C ALA A 121 -12.47 5.67 -5.63
N GLY A 122 -12.76 4.44 -5.19
CA GLY A 122 -11.73 3.48 -4.81
C GLY A 122 -12.24 2.36 -3.94
N PHE A 123 -11.32 1.73 -3.21
CA PHE A 123 -11.60 0.67 -2.26
C PHE A 123 -11.01 1.07 -0.91
N ASN A 124 -11.82 1.04 0.15
CA ASN A 124 -11.29 1.06 1.52
C ASN A 124 -10.74 -0.33 1.88
N LYS A 125 -11.31 -1.38 1.30
CA LYS A 125 -10.85 -2.76 1.36
C LYS A 125 -11.05 -3.41 0.00
N LEU A 126 -9.95 -3.84 -0.63
CA LEU A 126 -9.98 -4.57 -1.90
C LEU A 126 -9.80 -6.06 -1.63
N VAL A 127 -10.72 -6.87 -2.13
CA VAL A 127 -10.67 -8.33 -2.05
C VAL A 127 -10.68 -8.90 -3.47
N PHE A 128 -9.72 -9.77 -3.76
CA PHE A 128 -9.69 -10.47 -5.04
C PHE A 128 -10.37 -11.84 -4.94
N ASP A 129 -11.16 -12.18 -5.96
CA ASP A 129 -11.64 -13.51 -6.24
C ASP A 129 -10.54 -14.30 -6.97
N PHE A 130 -9.81 -15.12 -6.20
CA PHE A 130 -8.70 -15.90 -6.73
C PHE A 130 -9.11 -17.00 -7.70
N THR A 131 -10.39 -17.39 -7.75
CA THR A 131 -10.86 -18.31 -8.79
C THR A 131 -10.81 -17.68 -10.18
N LYS A 132 -10.73 -16.34 -10.25
CA LYS A 132 -10.62 -15.54 -11.46
C LYS A 132 -9.20 -15.06 -11.75
N ILE A 133 -8.21 -15.44 -10.94
CA ILE A 133 -6.79 -15.16 -11.16
C ILE A 133 -6.10 -16.49 -11.49
N PRO A 134 -5.69 -16.71 -12.76
CA PRO A 134 -4.97 -17.93 -13.13
C PRO A 134 -3.72 -18.14 -12.28
N ALA A 135 -3.43 -19.40 -11.92
CA ALA A 135 -2.35 -19.73 -11.00
C ALA A 135 -0.95 -19.38 -11.55
N GLU A 136 -0.83 -19.36 -12.87
CA GLU A 136 0.38 -18.99 -13.61
C GLU A 136 0.56 -17.48 -13.76
N THR A 137 -0.35 -16.65 -13.24
CA THR A 137 -0.23 -15.20 -13.40
C THR A 137 0.83 -14.60 -12.50
N TYR A 138 1.69 -13.78 -13.08
CA TYR A 138 2.77 -13.07 -12.40
C TYR A 138 2.42 -11.60 -12.20
N ILE A 139 1.87 -10.96 -13.24
CA ILE A 139 1.56 -9.54 -13.28
C ILE A 139 0.22 -9.31 -13.98
N PHE A 140 -0.62 -8.45 -13.41
CA PHE A 140 -1.94 -8.18 -13.96
C PHE A 140 -2.45 -6.80 -13.53
N LYS A 141 -3.54 -6.41 -14.18
CA LYS A 141 -4.42 -5.30 -13.83
C LYS A 141 -5.81 -5.85 -13.57
N PHE A 142 -6.64 -5.09 -12.88
CA PHE A 142 -8.07 -5.40 -12.78
C PHE A 142 -8.92 -4.30 -13.41
N VAL A 143 -10.08 -4.68 -13.97
CA VAL A 143 -10.90 -3.87 -14.87
C VAL A 143 -11.11 -2.43 -14.38
N GLU A 144 -11.47 -2.25 -13.11
CA GLU A 144 -11.86 -0.95 -12.57
C GLU A 144 -10.69 0.00 -12.27
N ARG A 145 -9.45 -0.52 -12.28
CA ARG A 145 -8.23 0.26 -12.03
C ARG A 145 -7.14 -0.03 -13.07
N ALA A 146 -7.52 -0.55 -14.24
CA ALA A 146 -6.56 -0.98 -15.24
C ALA A 146 -5.67 0.16 -15.73
N SER A 147 -6.17 1.40 -15.76
CA SER A 147 -5.42 2.58 -16.20
C SER A 147 -4.46 3.16 -15.15
N THR A 148 -4.56 2.75 -13.87
CA THR A 148 -3.86 3.42 -12.77
C THR A 148 -3.02 2.50 -11.90
N LEU A 149 -3.42 1.24 -11.71
CA LEU A 149 -2.77 0.33 -10.77
C LEU A 149 -2.33 -0.95 -11.45
N VAL A 150 -1.18 -1.46 -11.03
CA VAL A 150 -0.62 -2.74 -11.48
C VAL A 150 -0.39 -3.60 -10.25
N TYR A 151 -0.72 -4.88 -10.38
CA TYR A 151 -0.59 -5.87 -9.33
C TYR A 151 0.31 -7.01 -9.76
N VAL A 152 0.98 -7.60 -8.79
CA VAL A 152 1.85 -8.75 -8.98
C VAL A 152 1.56 -9.81 -7.94
N THR A 153 1.78 -11.07 -8.31
CA THR A 153 1.57 -12.21 -7.42
C THR A 153 2.83 -12.52 -6.61
N GLU A 154 2.68 -13.39 -5.62
CA GLU A 154 3.79 -13.95 -4.84
C GLU A 154 4.88 -14.57 -5.73
N ALA A 155 4.51 -15.23 -6.83
CA ALA A 155 5.47 -15.80 -7.78
C ALA A 155 6.37 -14.75 -8.43
N PHE A 156 5.83 -13.57 -8.78
CA PHE A 156 6.62 -12.46 -9.30
C PHE A 156 7.53 -11.88 -8.23
N LYS A 157 7.01 -11.64 -7.02
CA LYS A 157 7.82 -11.16 -5.90
C LYS A 157 9.02 -12.07 -5.65
N ASP A 158 8.80 -13.38 -5.56
CA ASP A 158 9.84 -14.37 -5.31
C ASP A 158 10.88 -14.39 -6.44
N LEU A 159 10.44 -14.21 -7.70
CA LEU A 159 11.34 -14.08 -8.84
C LEU A 159 12.24 -12.83 -8.72
N ILE A 160 11.69 -11.69 -8.32
CA ILE A 160 12.46 -10.44 -8.12
C ILE A 160 13.45 -10.57 -6.95
N GLU A 161 13.00 -11.13 -5.83
CA GLU A 161 13.81 -11.25 -4.61
C GLU A 161 14.93 -12.27 -4.73
N SER A 162 14.67 -13.41 -5.38
CA SER A 162 15.69 -14.45 -5.63
C SER A 162 16.86 -13.92 -6.48
N HIS A 163 16.59 -12.99 -7.41
CA HIS A 163 17.59 -12.30 -8.22
C HIS A 163 18.14 -11.03 -7.56
N LYS A 164 17.68 -10.71 -6.34
CA LYS A 164 18.11 -9.55 -5.54
C LYS A 164 17.91 -8.20 -6.24
N PHE A 165 16.97 -8.11 -7.17
CA PHE A 165 16.66 -6.86 -7.85
C PHE A 165 16.09 -5.84 -6.86
N LYS A 166 16.36 -4.55 -7.12
CA LYS A 166 16.07 -3.46 -6.19
C LYS A 166 15.24 -2.37 -6.84
N GLY A 167 14.23 -1.89 -6.14
CA GLY A 167 13.47 -0.71 -6.55
C GLY A 167 11.97 -0.80 -6.29
N LEU A 168 11.45 -2.02 -6.13
CA LEU A 168 10.06 -2.25 -5.75
C LEU A 168 9.88 -2.31 -4.23
N ASP A 169 8.67 -1.97 -3.80
CA ASP A 169 8.14 -2.14 -2.45
C ASP A 169 6.94 -3.10 -2.53
N PHE A 170 7.11 -4.29 -1.95
CA PHE A 170 6.09 -5.35 -1.94
C PHE A 170 5.23 -5.26 -0.68
N SER A 171 4.52 -4.14 -0.55
CA SER A 171 3.46 -4.01 0.45
C SER A 171 2.29 -4.93 0.07
N VAL A 172 1.91 -5.82 0.98
CA VAL A 172 0.80 -6.78 0.76
C VAL A 172 -0.50 -5.99 0.62
N VAL A 173 -1.17 -6.13 -0.51
CA VAL A 173 -2.51 -5.57 -0.72
C VAL A 173 -3.58 -6.58 -0.32
N PHE A 174 -3.32 -7.86 -0.58
CA PHE A 174 -4.25 -8.93 -0.26
C PHE A 174 -3.53 -10.24 0.04
N ASP A 175 -4.05 -11.00 1.00
CA ASP A 175 -3.58 -12.34 1.36
C ASP A 175 -4.76 -13.32 1.37
N SER A 176 -4.72 -14.34 0.49
CA SER A 176 -5.76 -15.38 0.43
C SER A 176 -5.94 -16.13 1.74
N GLU A 177 -4.88 -16.24 2.53
CA GLU A 177 -4.91 -16.95 3.81
C GLU A 177 -5.63 -16.16 4.89
N PHE A 178 -5.88 -14.86 4.67
CA PHE A 178 -6.73 -14.03 5.50
C PHE A 178 -8.19 -14.18 5.08
N THR A 179 -8.79 -15.27 5.56
CA THR A 179 -10.18 -15.65 5.24
C THR A 179 -11.19 -14.72 5.90
N GLU A 180 -12.42 -14.73 5.39
CA GLU A 180 -13.54 -14.00 6.02
C GLU A 180 -13.75 -14.43 7.48
N GLU A 181 -13.55 -15.72 7.79
CA GLU A 181 -13.62 -16.21 9.17
C GLU A 181 -12.58 -15.54 10.08
N LYS A 182 -11.34 -15.38 9.59
CA LYS A 182 -10.27 -14.69 10.31
C LYS A 182 -10.53 -13.19 10.44
N GLU A 183 -11.10 -12.56 9.41
CA GLU A 183 -11.54 -11.17 9.46
C GLU A 183 -12.61 -10.96 10.54
N GLN A 184 -13.62 -11.83 10.55
CA GLN A 184 -14.70 -11.78 11.54
C GLN A 184 -14.16 -12.08 12.94
N GLU A 185 -13.24 -13.04 13.09
CA GLU A 185 -12.58 -13.34 14.36
C GLU A 185 -11.77 -12.14 14.86
N GLN A 186 -10.96 -11.52 14.00
CA GLN A 186 -10.19 -10.32 14.35
C GLN A 186 -11.12 -9.19 14.78
N LYS A 187 -12.22 -8.96 14.06
CA LYS A 187 -13.22 -7.94 14.41
C LYS A 187 -13.88 -8.25 15.77
N ARG A 188 -14.29 -9.50 16.01
CA ARG A 188 -14.82 -9.93 17.30
C ARG A 188 -13.82 -9.71 18.43
N ASN A 189 -12.55 -10.07 18.22
CA ASN A 189 -11.49 -9.88 19.22
C ASN A 189 -11.27 -8.39 19.51
N TYR A 190 -11.28 -7.54 18.49
CA TYR A 190 -11.20 -6.09 18.64
C TYR A 190 -12.38 -5.51 19.42
N GLU A 191 -13.62 -5.91 19.09
CA GLU A 191 -14.82 -5.49 19.81
C GLU A 191 -14.79 -5.94 21.28
N MET A 192 -14.40 -7.20 21.53
CA MET A 192 -14.20 -7.72 22.89
C MET A 192 -13.11 -6.95 23.66
N ALA A 193 -12.03 -6.54 22.99
CA ALA A 193 -10.97 -5.74 23.62
C ALA A 193 -11.48 -4.35 24.02
N LEU A 194 -12.30 -3.70 23.18
CA LEU A 194 -12.95 -2.44 23.52
C LEU A 194 -13.95 -2.59 24.66
N GLU A 195 -14.78 -3.63 24.64
CA GLU A 195 -15.71 -3.94 25.73
C GLU A 195 -14.96 -4.21 27.04
N GLU A 196 -13.81 -4.86 26.99
CA GLU A 196 -12.99 -5.12 28.16
C GLU A 196 -12.41 -3.84 28.76
N ILE A 197 -11.96 -2.91 27.92
CA ILE A 197 -11.51 -1.56 28.34
C ILE A 197 -12.66 -0.84 29.04
N GLU A 198 -13.84 -0.80 28.43
CA GLU A 198 -15.02 -0.17 29.01
C GLU A 198 -15.49 -0.87 30.29
N ARG A 199 -15.41 -2.19 30.38
CA ARG A 199 -15.80 -2.95 31.58
C ARG A 199 -14.86 -2.70 32.76
N LYS A 200 -13.56 -2.54 32.49
CA LYS A 200 -12.52 -2.27 33.49
C LYS A 200 -12.37 -0.78 33.81
N LYS A 201 -13.19 0.09 33.22
CA LYS A 201 -13.02 1.52 33.39
C LYS A 201 -13.20 1.94 34.85
N GLY A 202 -12.26 2.77 35.29
CA GLY A 202 -12.28 3.37 36.61
C GLY A 202 -13.14 4.63 36.64
N VAL A 203 -12.82 5.52 37.58
CA VAL A 203 -13.41 6.86 37.62
C VAL A 203 -13.02 7.61 36.36
N GLU A 204 -14.04 8.14 35.69
CA GLU A 204 -13.90 8.94 34.48
C GLU A 204 -13.54 10.40 34.82
N PHE A 205 -12.73 11.03 33.97
CA PHE A 205 -12.27 12.41 34.11
C PHE A 205 -12.09 13.07 32.74
N THR A 206 -11.98 14.41 32.72
CA THR A 206 -11.89 15.16 31.45
C THR A 206 -10.54 14.97 30.78
N TYR A 207 -10.42 15.41 29.52
CA TYR A 207 -9.14 15.39 28.80
C TYR A 207 -8.05 16.20 29.51
N GLU A 208 -8.38 17.35 30.10
CA GLU A 208 -7.43 18.19 30.84
C GLU A 208 -6.86 17.42 32.04
N GLU A 209 -7.73 16.81 32.84
CA GLU A 209 -7.33 15.96 33.98
C GLU A 209 -6.52 14.75 33.50
N ALA A 210 -6.89 14.15 32.37
CA ALA A 210 -6.16 13.05 31.75
C ALA A 210 -4.73 13.47 31.38
N ARG A 211 -4.57 14.67 30.80
CA ARG A 211 -3.26 15.19 30.41
C ARG A 211 -2.37 15.43 31.62
N GLU A 212 -2.91 15.99 32.70
CA GLU A 212 -2.18 16.19 33.95
C GLU A 212 -1.71 14.87 34.57
N ARG A 213 -2.53 13.82 34.51
CA ARG A 213 -2.17 12.47 34.97
C ARG A 213 -1.06 11.86 34.13
N VAL A 214 -1.15 12.01 32.81
CA VAL A 214 -0.10 11.55 31.89
C VAL A 214 1.22 12.28 32.17
N ASP A 215 1.19 13.59 32.44
CA ASP A 215 2.40 14.35 32.81
C ASP A 215 3.04 13.89 34.13
N LYS A 216 2.23 13.30 35.03
CA LYS A 216 2.71 12.62 36.25
C LYS A 216 3.20 11.19 35.99
N GLY A 217 3.18 10.74 34.73
CA GLY A 217 3.66 9.44 34.30
C GLY A 217 2.63 8.32 34.31
N GLN A 218 1.33 8.63 34.47
CA GLN A 218 0.25 7.64 34.41
C GLN A 218 -0.14 7.34 32.94
N ALA A 219 -0.84 6.22 32.73
CA ALA A 219 -1.48 5.91 31.45
C ALA A 219 -3.00 6.03 31.58
N VAL A 220 -3.63 6.53 30.53
CA VAL A 220 -5.08 6.77 30.49
C VAL A 220 -5.65 6.29 29.16
N ALA A 221 -6.90 5.85 29.15
CA ALA A 221 -7.60 5.38 27.96
C ALA A 221 -9.03 5.92 27.86
N SER A 222 -9.55 5.91 26.63
CA SER A 222 -10.94 6.19 26.28
C SER A 222 -11.30 5.41 25.03
N GLY A 223 -12.09 4.34 25.16
CA GLY A 223 -12.38 3.41 24.07
C GLY A 223 -11.09 2.92 23.39
N LYS A 224 -10.94 3.19 22.09
CA LYS A 224 -9.74 2.81 21.32
C LYS A 224 -8.50 3.67 21.60
N TRP A 225 -8.64 4.81 22.26
CA TRP A 225 -7.54 5.74 22.46
C TRP A 225 -6.80 5.46 23.75
N ARG A 226 -5.48 5.67 23.72
CA ARG A 226 -4.60 5.59 24.88
C ARG A 226 -3.58 6.72 24.87
N MET A 227 -3.29 7.29 26.03
CA MET A 227 -2.23 8.28 26.21
C MET A 227 -1.29 7.84 27.33
N GLN A 228 0.01 7.97 27.09
CA GLN A 228 1.05 7.73 28.10
C GLN A 228 2.37 8.41 27.71
N LEU A 229 3.28 8.52 28.68
CA LEU A 229 4.67 8.89 28.43
C LEU A 229 5.54 7.65 28.19
N ASP A 230 6.57 7.78 27.35
CA ASP A 230 7.65 6.80 27.28
C ASP A 230 8.68 6.99 28.41
N GLU A 231 9.70 6.13 28.43
CA GLU A 231 10.78 6.18 29.43
C GLU A 231 11.58 7.49 29.42
N LYS A 232 11.53 8.26 28.32
CA LYS A 232 12.18 9.57 28.17
C LYS A 232 11.24 10.73 28.48
N GLY A 233 10.02 10.45 28.92
CA GLY A 233 9.00 11.46 29.20
C GLY A 233 8.33 12.06 27.96
N ARG A 234 8.48 11.44 26.78
CA ARG A 234 7.82 11.91 25.55
C ARG A 234 6.37 11.44 25.52
N PHE A 235 5.46 12.32 25.09
CA PHE A 235 4.04 12.02 24.99
C PHE A 235 3.72 11.18 23.76
N TRP A 236 2.94 10.12 23.97
CA TRP A 236 2.48 9.22 22.92
C TRP A 236 0.95 9.07 22.96
N LEU A 237 0.35 9.14 21.78
CA LEU A 237 -1.05 8.83 21.53
C LEU A 237 -1.12 7.49 20.79
N GLY A 238 -1.80 6.52 21.40
CA GLY A 238 -2.03 5.19 20.86
C GLY A 238 -3.47 5.04 20.38
N GLU A 239 -3.64 4.44 19.20
CA GLU A 239 -4.94 3.98 18.71
C GLU A 239 -4.94 2.45 18.67
N LEU A 240 -5.93 1.83 19.30
CA LEU A 240 -6.12 0.38 19.26
C LEU A 240 -6.50 -0.03 17.83
N THR A 241 -5.74 -0.94 17.26
CA THR A 241 -5.94 -1.48 15.91
C THR A 241 -6.69 -2.80 15.95
N LEU A 242 -7.21 -3.25 14.79
CA LEU A 242 -7.98 -4.49 14.67
C LEU A 242 -7.19 -5.73 15.12
N ASP A 243 -5.87 -5.73 14.99
CA ASP A 243 -4.98 -6.78 15.50
C ASP A 243 -4.82 -6.75 17.03
N SER A 244 -5.59 -5.91 17.73
CA SER A 244 -5.57 -5.72 19.19
C SER A 244 -4.22 -5.22 19.72
N THR A 245 -3.45 -4.51 18.89
CA THR A 245 -2.26 -3.78 19.30
C THR A 245 -2.51 -2.27 19.29
N TYR A 246 -1.57 -1.48 19.82
CA TYR A 246 -1.66 -0.02 19.75
C TYR A 246 -0.68 0.49 18.70
N GLN A 247 -1.20 1.23 17.72
CA GLN A 247 -0.38 2.06 16.86
C GLN A 247 -0.09 3.38 17.56
N TRP A 248 1.19 3.67 17.79
CA TRP A 248 1.63 4.83 18.57
C TRP A 248 2.16 5.95 17.67
N ILE A 249 1.71 7.17 17.94
CA ILE A 249 2.23 8.39 17.31
C ILE A 249 2.66 9.40 18.36
N MET A 250 3.64 10.25 18.01
CA MET A 250 3.90 11.51 18.72
C MET A 250 3.14 12.61 17.99
N PRO A 251 1.93 12.98 18.46
CA PRO A 251 1.13 13.95 17.75
C PRO A 251 1.76 15.35 17.82
N VAL A 252 1.79 16.04 16.67
CA VAL A 252 2.18 17.46 16.60
C VAL A 252 1.02 18.36 17.06
N TYR A 253 -0.22 17.87 16.95
CA TYR A 253 -1.43 18.54 17.43
C TYR A 253 -2.36 17.50 18.07
N THR A 254 -3.14 17.92 19.09
CA THR A 254 -4.18 17.07 19.67
C THR A 254 -5.40 17.05 18.77
N PRO A 255 -5.87 15.89 18.29
CA PRO A 255 -7.13 15.80 17.56
C PRO A 255 -8.29 16.34 18.42
N PRO A 256 -9.07 17.35 17.97
CA PRO A 256 -10.10 17.99 18.79
C PRO A 256 -11.15 17.04 19.34
N ILE A 257 -11.41 15.92 18.65
CA ILE A 257 -12.36 14.90 19.09
C ILE A 257 -11.98 14.30 20.45
N LEU A 258 -10.69 14.19 20.76
CA LEU A 258 -10.20 13.66 22.04
C LEU A 258 -10.59 14.51 23.24
N LEU A 259 -10.81 15.82 23.02
CA LEU A 259 -11.21 16.76 24.08
C LEU A 259 -12.65 16.50 24.55
N SER A 260 -13.47 15.87 23.70
CA SER A 260 -14.86 15.53 24.03
C SER A 260 -15.00 14.19 24.78
N TYR A 261 -13.90 13.45 24.92
CA TYR A 261 -13.91 12.14 25.54
C TYR A 261 -13.67 12.21 27.05
N LEU A 262 -14.29 11.26 27.74
CA LEU A 262 -14.02 10.97 29.13
C LEU A 262 -12.97 9.87 29.21
N TRP A 263 -11.99 10.06 30.08
CA TRP A 263 -10.83 9.20 30.20
C TRP A 263 -10.81 8.51 31.54
N HIS A 264 -10.20 7.34 31.60
CA HIS A 264 -9.95 6.64 32.85
C HIS A 264 -8.51 6.14 32.90
N GLU A 265 -8.03 5.89 34.11
CA GLU A 265 -6.68 5.36 34.34
C GLU A 265 -6.60 3.90 33.88
N VAL A 266 -5.46 3.54 33.30
CA VAL A 266 -5.13 2.17 32.87
C VAL A 266 -3.67 1.85 33.14
N GLU A 267 -3.31 0.57 33.09
CA GLU A 267 -1.91 0.14 33.11
C GLU A 267 -1.17 0.59 31.84
N LYS A 268 0.14 0.84 31.97
CA LYS A 268 1.00 1.16 30.84
C LYS A 268 1.07 0.00 29.86
N SER A 269 1.07 0.31 28.57
CA SER A 269 1.40 -0.66 27.52
C SER A 269 2.79 -0.41 26.96
N GLU A 270 3.37 -1.45 26.36
CA GLU A 270 4.61 -1.35 25.62
C GLU A 270 4.42 -0.46 24.38
N ILE A 271 5.34 0.49 24.17
CA ILE A 271 5.36 1.35 22.98
C ILE A 271 6.27 0.69 21.96
N LYS A 272 5.68 0.05 20.95
CA LYS A 272 6.40 -0.57 19.83
C LYS A 272 6.45 0.39 18.64
N PHE A 273 7.62 0.47 18.00
CA PHE A 273 7.90 1.35 16.85
C PHE A 273 7.84 0.59 15.54
#